data_AF-A0A139SP38-F1
#
_entry.id   AF-A0A139SP38-F1
#
_cell.length_a   1.000
_cell.length_b   1.000
_cell.length_c   1.000
_cell.angle_alpha   90.00
_cell.angle_beta   90.00
_cell.angle_gamma   90.00
#
_symmetry.space_group_name_H-M   'P 1'
#
loop_
_entity.id
_entity.type
_entity.pdbx_description
1 polymer ?
#
loop_
_entity_poly.entity_id
_entity_poly.type
_entity_poly.pdbx_seq_one_letter_code
_entity_poly.pdbx_strand_id
1 'polypeptide(L)'
;MPPLAQAIAVEPPEALRIAAAGELPDLSKESFSVAEAARLLKITEGHTRYLGRLGVLPMDQVEGELRVERDALVTYQREQEAEIERFIHSPFGQAMGAISAELIEKGLYRKATPEALTQQTK
;
A
#
# COMPACT_ATOMS: atom_id res chain seq x y z
N MET A 1 20.63 38.83 17.87
CA MET A 1 20.04 37.82 16.98
C MET A 1 20.27 36.44 17.59
N PRO A 2 19.25 35.77 18.13
CA PRO A 2 19.41 34.38 18.54
C PRO A 2 19.41 33.47 17.28
N PRO A 3 20.19 32.38 17.25
CA PRO A 3 20.18 31.46 16.14
C PRO A 3 18.88 30.64 16.12
N LEU A 4 18.29 30.56 14.92
CA LEU A 4 17.19 29.67 14.55
C LEU A 4 17.69 28.24 14.37
N ALA A 5 16.76 27.30 14.60
CA ALA A 5 16.80 25.88 14.26
C ALA A 5 17.58 24.95 15.21
N GLN A 6 16.94 24.64 16.35
CA GLN A 6 17.00 23.28 16.86
C GLN A 6 16.32 22.37 15.83
N ALA A 7 17.12 21.64 15.05
CA ALA A 7 16.64 20.50 14.30
C ALA A 7 16.20 19.45 15.31
N ILE A 8 14.90 19.35 15.56
CA ILE A 8 14.32 18.18 16.21
C ILE A 8 14.66 17.03 15.28
N ALA A 9 15.59 16.18 15.70
CA ALA A 9 15.81 14.87 15.11
C ALA A 9 14.52 14.07 15.32
N VAL A 10 13.58 14.21 14.39
CA VAL A 10 12.45 13.32 14.28
C VAL A 10 13.04 12.01 13.76
N GLU A 11 13.32 11.09 14.68
CA GLU A 11 13.55 9.70 14.33
C GLU A 11 12.37 9.27 13.42
N PRO A 12 12.63 8.71 12.23
CA PRO A 12 11.56 8.28 11.35
C PRO A 12 10.72 7.23 12.12
N PRO A 13 9.37 7.34 12.08
CA PRO A 13 8.52 6.41 12.79
C PRO A 13 8.85 4.98 12.36
N GLU A 14 8.98 4.09 13.35
CA GLU A 14 9.33 2.67 13.22
C GLU A 14 8.32 1.83 12.38
N ALA A 15 7.38 2.48 11.70
CA ALA A 15 6.20 1.87 11.07
C ALA A 15 6.30 1.71 9.54
N LEU A 16 7.49 1.74 8.96
CA LEU A 16 7.71 1.43 7.53
C LEU A 16 8.58 0.18 7.34
N ARG A 17 8.42 -0.82 8.20
CA ARG A 17 8.85 -2.18 7.84
C ARG A 17 7.90 -2.67 6.75
N ILE A 18 8.28 -2.48 5.49
CA ILE A 18 7.80 -3.35 4.42
C ILE A 18 8.15 -4.76 4.90
N ALA A 19 7.12 -5.53 5.28
CA ALA A 19 7.32 -6.85 5.85
C ALA A 19 8.24 -7.65 4.93
N ALA A 20 9.45 -7.92 5.42
CA ALA A 20 10.45 -8.71 4.73
C ALA A 20 9.82 -10.04 4.30
N ALA A 21 10.22 -10.53 3.12
CA ALA A 21 9.77 -11.76 2.48
C ALA A 21 9.51 -12.90 3.49
N GLY A 22 8.30 -12.93 4.03
CA GLY A 22 7.83 -13.95 4.94
C GLY A 22 7.11 -15.03 4.15
N GLU A 23 7.03 -16.22 4.75
CA GLU A 23 6.30 -17.39 4.24
C GLU A 23 5.04 -16.99 3.48
N LEU A 24 4.84 -17.63 2.32
CA LEU A 24 3.65 -17.44 1.49
C LEU A 24 2.41 -17.62 2.38
N PRO A 25 1.50 -16.64 2.41
CA PRO A 25 0.31 -16.72 3.25
C PRO A 25 -0.51 -17.95 2.85
N ASP A 26 -0.86 -18.76 3.84
CA ASP A 26 -1.72 -19.93 3.65
C ASP A 26 -3.13 -19.48 3.29
N LEU A 27 -3.49 -19.67 2.02
CA LEU A 27 -4.77 -19.26 1.46
C LEU A 27 -5.93 -20.19 1.86
N SER A 28 -5.66 -21.28 2.58
CA SER A 28 -6.69 -22.17 3.10
C SER A 28 -7.37 -21.63 4.38
N LYS A 29 -6.77 -20.63 5.03
CA LYS A 29 -7.31 -20.01 6.25
C LYS A 29 -8.64 -19.30 5.99
N GLU A 30 -9.53 -19.38 6.98
CA GLU A 30 -10.81 -18.65 6.98
C GLU A 30 -10.64 -17.19 7.39
N SER A 31 -9.67 -16.89 8.27
CA SER A 31 -9.35 -15.52 8.67
C SER A 31 -7.85 -15.27 8.80
N PHE A 32 -7.48 -14.01 8.66
CA PHE A 32 -6.10 -13.53 8.63
C PHE A 32 -5.87 -12.48 9.72
N SER A 33 -4.71 -12.51 10.35
CA SER A 33 -4.27 -11.39 11.18
C SER A 33 -4.08 -10.13 10.32
N VAL A 34 -4.04 -8.95 10.96
CA VAL A 34 -3.73 -7.68 10.29
C VAL A 34 -2.42 -7.75 9.51
N ALA A 35 -1.40 -8.42 10.04
CA ALA A 35 -0.09 -8.56 9.39
C ALA A 35 -0.14 -9.47 8.15
N GLU A 36 -0.94 -10.53 8.18
CA GLU A 36 -1.18 -11.40 7.02
C GLU A 36 -1.99 -10.68 5.95
N ALA A 37 -3.07 -10.00 6.33
CA ALA A 37 -3.90 -9.22 5.41
C ALA A 37 -3.09 -8.10 4.73
N ALA A 38 -2.25 -7.38 5.48
CA ALA A 38 -1.37 -6.35 4.94
C ALA A 38 -0.42 -6.89 3.87
N ARG A 39 0.18 -8.07 4.11
CA ARG A 39 1.06 -8.74 3.15
C ARG A 39 0.30 -9.17 1.89
N LEU A 40 -0.88 -9.75 2.05
CA LEU A 40 -1.74 -10.18 0.94
C LEU A 40 -2.13 -9.00 0.04
N LEU A 41 -2.54 -7.88 0.64
CA LEU A 41 -2.95 -6.67 -0.06
C LEU A 41 -1.77 -5.79 -0.52
N LYS A 42 -0.52 -6.14 -0.15
CA LYS A 42 0.70 -5.36 -0.43
C LYS A 42 0.62 -3.92 0.09
N ILE A 43 0.02 -3.73 1.25
CA ILE A 43 -0.07 -2.46 1.97
C ILE A 43 0.57 -2.59 3.36
N THR A 44 0.73 -1.48 4.07
CA THR A 44 1.27 -1.50 5.44
C THR A 44 0.21 -1.97 6.44
N GLU A 45 0.65 -2.55 7.56
CA GLU A 45 -0.29 -2.89 8.65
C GLU A 45 -1.03 -1.65 9.18
N GLY A 46 -0.35 -0.50 9.25
CA GLY A 46 -0.98 0.76 9.65
C GLY A 46 -2.13 1.15 8.72
N HIS A 47 -1.92 1.02 7.41
CA HIS A 47 -2.98 1.25 6.43
C HIS A 47 -4.11 0.22 6.57
N THR A 48 -3.77 -1.04 6.79
CA THR A 48 -4.76 -2.11 7.01
C THR A 48 -5.65 -1.80 8.23
N ARG A 49 -5.06 -1.44 9.38
CA ARG A 49 -5.80 -1.01 10.58
C ARG A 49 -6.65 0.23 10.31
N TYR A 50 -6.15 1.17 9.51
CA TYR A 50 -6.91 2.36 9.12
C TYR A 50 -8.15 2.01 8.30
N LEU A 51 -8.03 1.09 7.33
CA LEU A 51 -9.17 0.58 6.56
C LEU A 51 -10.21 -0.11 7.45
N GLY A 52 -9.75 -0.87 8.46
CA GLY A 52 -10.62 -1.44 9.49
C GLY A 52 -11.38 -0.39 10.28
N ARG A 53 -10.70 0.67 10.73
CA ARG A 53 -11.33 1.78 11.46
C ARG A 53 -12.36 2.55 10.62
N LEU A 54 -12.18 2.62 9.30
CA LEU A 54 -13.14 3.24 8.38
C LEU A 54 -14.32 2.32 8.05
N GLY A 55 -14.28 1.04 8.45
CA GLY A 55 -15.29 0.05 8.07
C GLY A 55 -15.20 -0.40 6.61
N VAL A 56 -14.15 0.00 5.89
CA VAL A 56 -13.92 -0.38 4.47
C VAL A 56 -13.46 -1.82 4.37
N LEU A 57 -12.61 -2.26 5.30
CA LEU A 57 -12.19 -3.64 5.43
C LEU A 57 -12.72 -4.17 6.77
N PRO A 58 -13.84 -4.91 6.80
CA PRO A 58 -14.40 -5.45 8.03
C PRO A 58 -13.37 -6.25 8.84
N MET A 59 -13.32 -5.99 10.14
CA MET A 59 -12.40 -6.64 11.08
C MET A 59 -13.13 -6.99 12.36
N ASP A 60 -12.91 -8.20 12.84
CA ASP A 60 -13.48 -8.70 14.08
C ASP A 60 -12.39 -9.02 15.09
N GLN A 61 -12.69 -8.85 16.37
CA GLN A 61 -11.77 -9.22 17.44
C GLN A 61 -12.03 -10.65 17.87
N VAL A 62 -11.06 -11.53 17.68
CA VAL A 62 -11.11 -12.94 18.05
C VAL A 62 -9.94 -13.21 19.00
N GLU A 63 -10.24 -13.66 20.21
CA GLU A 63 -9.23 -13.95 21.25
C GLU A 63 -8.30 -12.76 21.57
N GLY A 64 -8.80 -11.53 21.41
CA GLY A 64 -8.04 -10.30 21.65
C GLY A 64 -7.26 -9.79 20.44
N GLU A 65 -7.19 -10.55 19.35
CA GLU A 65 -6.52 -10.17 18.10
C GLU A 65 -7.52 -9.69 17.04
N LEU A 66 -7.16 -8.65 16.28
CA LEU A 66 -7.94 -8.22 15.13
C LEU A 66 -7.71 -9.15 13.95
N ARG A 67 -8.80 -9.71 13.41
CA ARG A 67 -8.77 -10.61 12.26
C ARG A 67 -9.66 -10.09 11.13
N VAL A 68 -9.25 -10.41 9.92
CA VAL A 68 -9.98 -10.13 8.67
C VAL A 68 -10.44 -11.47 8.11
N GLU A 69 -11.74 -11.62 7.92
CA GLU A 69 -12.29 -12.79 7.23
C GLU A 69 -11.82 -12.84 5.77
N ARG A 70 -11.56 -14.05 5.28
CA ARG A 70 -11.07 -14.28 3.91
C ARG A 70 -11.99 -13.67 2.87
N ASP A 71 -13.29 -13.83 3.03
CA ASP A 71 -14.28 -13.33 2.06
C ASP A 71 -14.29 -11.80 2.01
N ALA A 72 -14.13 -11.13 3.16
CA ALA A 72 -14.01 -9.69 3.23
C ALA A 72 -12.72 -9.20 2.53
N LEU A 73 -11.61 -9.90 2.75
CA LEU A 73 -10.33 -9.59 2.10
C LEU A 73 -10.40 -9.74 0.58
N VAL A 74 -10.98 -10.84 0.09
CA VAL A 74 -11.17 -11.12 -1.33
C VAL A 74 -12.10 -10.10 -1.98
N THR A 75 -13.20 -9.75 -1.29
CA THR A 75 -14.15 -8.74 -1.79
C THR A 75 -13.48 -7.39 -1.94
N TYR A 76 -12.78 -6.93 -0.89
CA TYR A 76 -12.02 -5.68 -0.93
C TYR A 76 -11.00 -5.65 -2.09
N GLN A 77 -10.25 -6.73 -2.27
CA GLN A 77 -9.26 -6.80 -3.35
C GLN A 77 -9.91 -6.73 -4.74
N ARG A 78 -11.03 -7.44 -4.95
CA ARG A 78 -11.77 -7.38 -6.23
C ARG A 78 -12.31 -5.98 -6.51
N GLU A 79 -12.82 -5.29 -5.49
CA GLU A 79 -13.31 -3.92 -5.64
C GLU A 79 -12.19 -2.95 -6.00
N GLN A 80 -11.03 -3.07 -5.35
CA GLN A 80 -9.83 -2.30 -5.68
C GLN A 80 -9.36 -2.55 -7.12
N GLU A 81 -9.29 -3.81 -7.54
CA GLU A 81 -8.92 -4.16 -8.92
C GLU A 81 -9.92 -3.57 -9.93
N ALA A 82 -11.22 -3.65 -9.65
CA ALA A 82 -12.25 -3.08 -10.51
C ALA A 82 -12.22 -1.54 -10.55
N GLU A 83 -11.85 -0.88 -9.45
CA GLU A 83 -11.67 0.58 -9.41
C GLU A 83 -10.45 1.03 -10.21
N ILE A 84 -9.32 0.33 -10.04
CA ILE A 84 -8.10 0.57 -10.81
C ILE A 84 -8.37 0.36 -12.31
N GLU A 85 -9.04 -0.73 -12.68
CA GLU A 85 -9.40 -1.02 -14.07
C GLU A 85 -10.31 0.07 -14.65
N ARG A 86 -11.35 0.49 -13.91
CA ARG A 86 -12.20 1.62 -14.32
C ARG A 86 -11.41 2.92 -14.48
N PHE A 87 -10.48 3.20 -13.59
CA PHE A 87 -9.62 4.39 -13.67
C PHE A 87 -8.72 4.34 -14.91
N ILE A 88 -8.03 3.22 -15.15
CA ILE A 88 -7.14 3.02 -16.30
C ILE A 88 -7.91 3.20 -17.62
N HIS A 89 -9.14 2.68 -17.69
CA HIS A 89 -9.98 2.79 -18.89
C HIS A 89 -10.79 4.09 -18.98
N SER A 90 -10.73 4.96 -17.96
CA SER A 90 -11.41 6.25 -18.00
C SER A 90 -10.75 7.20 -19.02
N PRO A 91 -11.48 8.16 -19.60
CA PRO A 91 -10.90 9.17 -20.49
C PRO A 91 -9.75 9.94 -19.84
N PHE A 92 -9.87 10.23 -18.54
CA PHE A 92 -8.82 10.88 -17.76
C PHE A 92 -7.58 9.99 -17.62
N GLY A 93 -7.75 8.72 -17.23
CA GLY A 93 -6.66 7.76 -17.11
C GLY A 93 -5.89 7.56 -18.41
N GLN A 94 -6.60 7.45 -19.55
CA GLN A 94 -5.99 7.36 -20.86
C GLN A 94 -5.21 8.62 -21.25
N ALA A 95 -5.78 9.82 -20.99
CA ALA A 95 -5.11 11.08 -21.28
C ALA A 95 -3.83 11.25 -20.44
N MET A 96 -3.89 10.96 -19.14
CA MET A 96 -2.72 10.98 -18.27
C MET A 96 -1.67 9.94 -18.70
N GLY A 97 -2.11 8.77 -19.16
CA GLY A 97 -1.23 7.74 -19.72
C GLY A 97 -0.50 8.21 -20.97
N ALA A 98 -1.21 8.86 -21.90
CA ALA A 98 -0.63 9.41 -23.13
C ALA A 98 0.39 10.54 -22.85
N ILE A 99 0.04 11.47 -21.97
CA ILE A 99 0.96 12.53 -21.51
C ILE A 99 2.20 11.90 -20.88
N SER A 100 2.01 10.92 -19.99
CA SER A 100 3.14 10.23 -19.33
C SER A 100 4.05 9.54 -20.34
N ALA A 101 3.49 8.90 -21.38
CA ALA A 101 4.27 8.28 -22.44
C ALA A 101 5.08 9.31 -23.24
N GLU A 102 4.48 10.43 -23.61
CA GLU A 102 5.15 11.51 -24.34
C GLU A 102 6.30 12.12 -23.52
N LEU A 103 6.09 12.34 -22.22
CA LEU A 103 7.14 12.84 -21.34
C LEU A 103 8.30 11.85 -21.16
N ILE A 104 8.02 10.54 -21.17
CA ILE A 104 9.06 9.50 -21.16
C ILE A 104 9.87 9.51 -22.45
N GLU A 105 9.20 9.57 -23.60
CA GLU A 105 9.86 9.63 -24.92
C GLU A 105 10.78 10.85 -25.03
N LYS A 106 10.35 12.00 -24.50
CA LYS A 106 11.14 13.23 -24.46
C LYS A 106 12.23 13.24 -23.39
N GLY A 107 12.35 12.18 -22.57
CA GLY A 107 13.32 12.08 -21.48
C GLY A 107 13.06 13.03 -20.30
N LEU A 108 11.87 13.64 -20.25
CA LEU A 108 11.45 14.59 -19.21
C LEU A 108 10.82 13.89 -18.00
N TYR A 109 10.50 12.61 -18.14
CA TYR A 109 9.97 11.78 -17.07
C TYR A 109 10.64 10.41 -17.11
N ARG A 110 11.21 9.95 -15.98
CA ARG A 110 11.70 8.57 -15.87
C ARG A 110 10.61 7.71 -15.26
N LYS A 111 10.28 6.61 -15.94
CA LYS A 111 9.55 5.52 -15.31
C LYS A 111 10.40 5.01 -14.14
N ALA A 112 9.87 5.03 -12.92
CA ALA A 112 10.57 4.43 -11.79
C ALA A 112 10.73 2.94 -12.08
N THR A 113 11.92 2.52 -12.46
CA THR A 113 12.28 1.10 -12.48
C THR A 113 12.42 0.64 -11.04
N PRO A 114 12.03 -0.61 -10.70
CA PRO A 114 12.17 -1.14 -9.34
C PRO A 114 13.59 -0.95 -8.78
N GLU A 115 14.60 -1.05 -9.65
CA GLU A 115 16.03 -0.85 -9.31
C GLU A 115 16.38 0.59 -8.89
N ALA A 116 15.68 1.60 -9.39
CA ALA A 116 15.91 3.01 -9.03
C ALA A 116 15.38 3.34 -7.62
N LEU A 117 14.39 2.58 -7.14
CA LEU A 117 13.85 2.72 -5.78
C LEU A 117 14.76 2.05 -4.73
N THR A 118 15.52 1.02 -5.10
CA THR A 118 16.43 0.31 -4.19
C THR A 118 17.75 1.06 -3.94
N GLN A 119 18.11 2.02 -4.80
CA GLN A 119 19.37 2.77 -4.68
C GLN A 119 19.28 4.05 -3.84
N GLN A 120 18.07 4.49 -3.46
CA GLN A 120 17.90 5.67 -2.57
C GLN A 120 17.93 5.34 -1.06
N THR A 121 18.08 4.06 -0.71
CA THR A 121 18.12 3.57 0.69
C THR A 121 19.50 3.08 1.13
N LYS A 122 20.60 3.59 0.56
CA LYS A 122 21.96 3.37 1.10
C LYS A 122 22.50 4.61 1.77
#